data_AF-A0A117KYR8-F1
#
_entry.id   AF-A0A117KYR8-F1
#
_cell.length_a   1.000
_cell.length_b   1.000
_cell.length_c   1.000
_cell.angle_alpha   90.00
_cell.angle_beta   90.00
_cell.angle_gamma   90.00
#
_symmetry.space_group_name_H-M   'P 1'
#
loop_
_entity.id
_entity.type
_entity.pdbx_description
1 polymer ?
#
loop_
_entity_poly.entity_id
_entity_poly.type
_entity_poly.pdbx_seq_one_letter_code
_entity_poly.pdbx_strand_id
1 'polypeptide(L)'
;NSKQPAYACNFPELDHNEIVGWMTDNFKNVFKIVALRHSKEYGRTSLRFGITRDLISNSIGGWREVEGRGQREMAILYSLIYFGDFVSLYLAYLNGVDPTPVSIITKLKNEMSKSI
;
A
#
# COMPACT_ATOMS: atom_id res chain seq x y z
N ASN A 1 -5.83 1.64 -12.76
CA ASN A 1 -4.98 0.96 -11.75
C ASN A 1 -4.30 -0.25 -12.39
N SER A 2 -3.29 -0.82 -11.74
CA SER A 2 -2.48 -1.95 -12.22
C SER A 2 -3.18 -3.31 -12.31
N LYS A 3 -4.48 -3.39 -11.96
CA LYS A 3 -5.23 -4.66 -11.83
C LYS A 3 -4.57 -5.69 -10.88
N GLN A 4 -3.67 -5.23 -10.01
CA GLN A 4 -3.00 -6.04 -9.00
C GLN A 4 -3.69 -5.85 -7.64
N PRO A 5 -4.03 -6.94 -6.92
CA PRO A 5 -4.48 -6.84 -5.54
C PRO A 5 -3.44 -6.17 -4.65
N ALA A 6 -3.88 -5.30 -3.75
CA ALA A 6 -3.06 -4.66 -2.74
C ALA A 6 -3.82 -4.62 -1.42
N TYR A 7 -3.08 -4.60 -0.32
CA TYR A 7 -3.59 -4.48 1.04
C TYR A 7 -3.02 -3.20 1.65
N ALA A 8 -3.86 -2.45 2.36
CA ALA A 8 -3.48 -1.20 3.02
C ALA A 8 -3.83 -1.28 4.50
N CYS A 9 -2.87 -0.90 5.33
CA CYS A 9 -3.01 -0.73 6.76
C CYS A 9 -2.21 0.50 7.20
N ASN A 10 -2.32 0.85 8.48
CA ASN A 10 -1.82 2.10 9.02
C ASN A 10 -1.32 1.86 10.45
N PHE A 11 -0.32 2.63 10.88
CA PHE A 11 0.10 2.61 12.27
C PHE A 11 -0.96 3.33 13.14
N PRO A 12 -1.31 2.80 14.33
CA PRO A 12 -0.64 1.69 15.00
C PRO A 12 -1.32 0.31 14.82
N GLU A 13 -2.21 0.16 13.83
CA GLU A 13 -2.92 -1.12 13.61
C GLU A 13 -1.97 -2.23 13.17
N LEU A 14 -1.04 -1.91 12.25
CA LEU A 14 -0.04 -2.84 11.74
C LEU A 14 0.80 -3.49 12.85
N ASP A 15 1.16 -2.72 13.88
CA ASP A 15 2.04 -3.17 14.95
C ASP A 15 1.31 -3.59 16.24
N HIS A 16 -0.02 -3.43 16.31
CA HIS A 16 -0.84 -3.92 17.43
C HIS A 16 -1.65 -5.18 17.09
N ASN A 17 -2.28 -5.21 15.92
CA ASN A 17 -3.24 -6.28 15.59
C ASN A 17 -2.73 -7.22 14.50
N GLU A 18 -1.96 -6.69 13.54
CA GLU A 18 -1.53 -7.49 12.39
C GLU A 18 -0.13 -8.11 12.54
N ILE A 19 0.72 -7.58 13.43
CA ILE A 19 2.15 -7.92 13.48
C ILE A 19 2.42 -9.42 13.60
N VAL A 20 1.59 -10.13 14.38
CA VAL A 20 1.67 -11.59 14.54
C VAL A 20 1.35 -12.30 13.22
N GLY A 21 0.38 -11.79 12.46
CA GLY A 21 0.02 -12.29 11.14
C GLY A 21 1.12 -12.08 10.10
N TRP A 22 1.96 -11.05 10.23
CA TRP A 22 3.06 -10.79 9.30
C TRP A 22 4.30 -11.67 9.54
N MET A 23 4.40 -12.36 10.68
CA MET A 23 5.56 -13.19 11.02
C MET A 23 5.58 -14.58 10.36
N THR A 24 4.55 -14.95 9.60
CA THR A 24 4.53 -16.23 8.85
C THR A 24 5.36 -16.17 7.56
N ASP A 25 6.05 -17.27 7.23
CA ASP A 25 6.82 -17.43 6.00
C ASP A 25 5.95 -17.42 4.73
N ASN A 26 4.62 -17.54 4.85
CA ASN A 26 3.70 -17.57 3.71
C ASN A 26 3.76 -16.28 2.87
N PHE A 27 4.17 -15.16 3.47
CA PHE A 27 4.18 -13.86 2.79
C PHE A 27 5.53 -13.47 2.20
N LYS A 28 6.57 -14.27 2.46
CA LYS A 28 7.96 -13.97 2.07
C LYS A 28 8.15 -13.80 0.57
N ASN A 29 7.32 -14.43 -0.26
CA ASN A 29 7.36 -14.28 -1.71
C ASN A 29 6.06 -13.70 -2.29
N VAL A 30 5.14 -13.24 -1.44
CA VAL A 30 3.80 -12.80 -1.83
C VAL A 30 3.63 -11.31 -1.65
N PHE A 31 4.03 -10.77 -0.50
CA PHE A 31 3.86 -9.34 -0.19
C PHE A 31 5.19 -8.63 -0.03
N LYS A 32 5.25 -7.43 -0.60
CA LYS A 32 6.25 -6.43 -0.28
C LYS A 32 5.52 -5.25 0.35
N ILE A 33 6.07 -4.70 1.42
CA ILE A 33 5.49 -3.55 2.10
C ILE A 33 6.12 -2.29 1.52
N VAL A 34 5.25 -1.37 1.08
CA VAL A 34 5.62 0.00 0.71
C VAL A 34 5.12 0.92 1.82
N ALA A 35 6.04 1.33 2.68
CA ALA A 35 5.78 2.21 3.82
C ALA A 35 5.79 3.67 3.35
N LEU A 36 4.61 4.30 3.30
CA LEU A 36 4.45 5.72 2.97
C LEU A 36 4.66 6.55 4.24
N ARG A 37 5.72 7.36 4.27
CA ARG A 37 6.17 8.12 5.45
C ARG A 37 5.94 9.60 5.28
N HIS A 38 5.43 10.24 6.32
CA HIS A 38 5.29 11.69 6.33
C HIS A 38 6.61 12.31 6.78
N SER A 39 7.19 13.23 6.00
CA SER A 39 8.52 13.81 6.31
C SER A 39 8.59 14.63 7.61
N LYS A 40 7.43 14.94 8.20
CA LYS A 40 7.31 15.60 9.50
C LYS A 40 6.57 14.75 10.53
N GLU A 41 6.56 13.43 10.38
CA GLU A 41 5.91 12.55 11.35
C GLU A 41 6.56 12.64 12.74
N TYR A 42 5.76 12.41 13.78
CA TYR A 42 6.25 12.41 15.16
C TYR A 42 7.31 11.32 15.37
N GLY A 43 8.30 11.60 16.22
CA GLY A 43 9.38 10.65 16.51
C GLY A 43 8.90 9.27 16.97
N ARG A 44 7.77 9.21 17.70
CA ARG A 44 7.15 7.94 18.11
C ARG A 44 6.61 7.13 16.92
N THR A 45 6.08 7.80 15.89
CA THR A 45 5.65 7.15 14.65
C THR A 45 6.85 6.62 13.88
N SER A 46 7.91 7.42 13.74
CA SER A 46 9.15 7.00 13.08
C SER A 46 9.78 5.79 13.77
N LEU A 47 9.76 5.75 15.11
CA LEU A 47 10.24 4.62 15.90
C LEU A 47 9.41 3.35 15.61
N ARG A 48 8.09 3.45 15.52
CA ARG A 48 7.22 2.31 15.16
C ARG A 48 7.57 1.74 13.79
N PHE A 49 7.71 2.59 12.77
CA PHE A 49 8.14 2.14 11.44
C PHE A 49 9.45 1.34 11.49
N GLY A 50 10.46 1.86 12.19
CA GLY A 50 11.76 1.21 12.32
C GLY A 50 11.68 -0.14 13.04
N ILE A 51 11.07 -0.17 14.23
CA ILE A 51 10.94 -1.40 15.04
C ILE A 51 10.14 -2.45 14.27
N THR A 52 8.99 -2.08 13.71
CA THR A 52 8.14 -3.02 12.98
C THR A 52 8.84 -3.58 11.75
N ARG A 53 9.54 -2.75 10.97
CA ARG A 53 10.37 -3.20 9.85
C ARG A 53 11.35 -4.27 10.32
N ASP A 54 12.10 -4.00 11.37
CA ASP A 54 13.17 -4.90 11.83
C ASP A 54 12.60 -6.24 12.33
N LEU A 55 11.41 -6.22 12.94
CA LEU A 55 10.72 -7.42 13.40
C LEU A 55 10.19 -8.31 12.25
N ILE A 56 9.65 -7.74 11.18
CA ILE A 56 8.94 -8.51 10.15
C ILE A 56 9.72 -8.68 8.84
N SER A 57 10.85 -8.01 8.65
CA SER A 57 11.60 -7.99 7.37
C SER A 57 11.99 -9.38 6.86
N ASN A 58 12.18 -10.36 7.74
CA ASN A 58 12.55 -11.73 7.36
C ASN A 58 11.36 -12.58 6.86
N SER A 59 10.14 -12.16 7.15
CA SER A 59 8.88 -12.87 6.86
C SER A 59 8.12 -12.30 5.66
N ILE A 60 8.59 -11.18 5.10
CA ILE A 60 8.01 -10.51 3.92
C ILE A 60 9.00 -10.48 2.75
N GLY A 61 8.51 -10.28 1.53
CA GLY A 61 9.34 -10.20 0.32
C GLY A 61 10.13 -8.90 0.17
N GLY A 62 10.01 -8.00 1.14
CA GLY A 62 10.81 -6.79 1.24
C GLY A 62 10.04 -5.61 1.81
N TRP A 63 10.80 -4.64 2.29
CA TRP A 63 10.32 -3.37 2.82
C TRP A 63 10.92 -2.23 2.01
N ARG A 64 10.09 -1.27 1.61
CA ARG A 64 10.50 -0.06 0.89
C ARG A 64 9.83 1.14 1.53
N GLU A 65 10.62 2.13 1.90
CA GLU A 65 10.13 3.37 2.49
C GLU A 65 10.08 4.47 1.43
N VAL A 66 9.01 5.24 1.45
CA VAL A 66 8.80 6.38 0.56
C VAL A 66 8.44 7.57 1.42
N GLU A 67 9.35 8.53 1.49
CA GLU A 67 9.15 9.75 2.24
C GLU A 67 8.47 10.82 1.38
N GLY A 68 7.40 11.41 1.92
CA GLY A 68 6.65 12.45 1.24
C GLY A 68 7.42 13.76 1.14
N ARG A 69 7.27 14.45 0.01
CA ARG A 69 7.99 15.68 -0.35
C ARG A 69 7.07 16.89 -0.28
N GLY A 70 7.56 17.99 0.29
CA GLY A 70 6.84 19.26 0.31
C GLY A 70 7.06 20.05 1.60
N GLN A 71 6.73 21.33 1.57
CA GLN A 71 6.88 22.21 2.74
C GLN A 71 5.65 22.22 3.66
N ARG A 72 4.46 21.92 3.13
CA ARG A 72 3.18 21.92 3.86
C ARG A 72 2.57 20.52 3.87
N GLU A 73 1.76 20.24 4.87
CA GLU A 73 1.10 18.93 5.07
C GLU A 73 0.41 18.42 3.81
N MET A 74 -0.39 19.27 3.14
CA MET A 74 -1.07 18.89 1.90
C MET A 74 -0.10 18.56 0.76
N ALA A 75 1.02 19.28 0.65
CA ALA A 75 2.00 18.99 -0.38
C ALA A 75 2.67 17.62 -0.16
N ILE A 76 3.00 17.31 1.10
CA ILE A 76 3.56 16.01 1.49
C ILE A 76 2.54 14.90 1.19
N LEU A 77 1.29 15.07 1.58
CA LEU A 77 0.21 14.12 1.28
C LEU A 77 0.05 13.89 -0.23
N TYR A 78 -0.11 14.95 -1.02
CA TYR A 78 -0.27 14.82 -2.47
C TYR A 78 0.95 14.18 -3.13
N SER A 79 2.17 14.43 -2.63
CA SER A 79 3.37 13.78 -3.17
C SER A 79 3.32 12.25 -3.02
N LEU A 80 2.78 11.74 -1.90
CA LEU A 80 2.63 10.31 -1.65
C LEU A 80 1.48 9.72 -2.46
N ILE A 81 0.37 10.45 -2.61
CA ILE A 81 -0.75 10.05 -3.49
C ILE A 81 -0.25 9.91 -4.93
N TYR A 82 0.43 10.93 -5.47
CA TYR A 82 0.96 10.89 -6.82
C TYR A 82 1.97 9.77 -6.99
N PHE A 83 2.85 9.53 -6.01
CA PHE A 83 3.74 8.37 -6.06
C PHE A 83 2.97 7.06 -6.23
N GLY A 84 1.93 6.82 -5.43
CA GLY A 84 1.08 5.64 -5.54
C GLY A 84 0.38 5.52 -6.89
N ASP A 85 -0.18 6.61 -7.40
CA ASP A 85 -0.86 6.67 -8.70
C ASP A 85 0.11 6.33 -9.85
N PHE A 86 1.30 6.95 -9.87
CA PHE A 86 2.31 6.67 -10.88
C PHE A 86 2.83 5.24 -10.79
N VAL A 87 3.05 4.70 -9.59
CA VAL A 87 3.42 3.29 -9.40
C VAL A 87 2.32 2.38 -9.95
N SER A 88 1.05 2.67 -9.67
CA SER A 88 -0.07 1.86 -10.18
C SER A 88 -0.18 1.92 -11.71
N LEU A 89 0.01 3.08 -12.32
CA LEU A 89 0.01 3.23 -13.78
C LEU A 89 1.20 2.52 -14.42
N TYR A 90 2.39 2.70 -13.86
CA TYR A 90 3.59 2.07 -14.40
C TYR A 90 3.56 0.54 -14.23
N LEU A 91 3.03 0.04 -13.12
CA LEU A 91 2.83 -1.40 -12.93
C LEU A 91 1.78 -1.96 -13.91
N ALA A 92 0.73 -1.21 -14.26
CA ALA A 92 -0.20 -1.62 -15.33
C ALA A 92 0.55 -1.82 -16.66
N TYR A 93 1.41 -0.87 -17.02
CA TYR A 93 2.25 -0.94 -18.21
C TYR A 93 3.18 -2.16 -18.17
N LEU A 94 3.88 -2.40 -17.06
CA LEU A 94 4.78 -3.55 -16.90
C LEU A 94 4.02 -4.89 -16.98
N ASN A 95 2.78 -4.94 -16.49
CA ASN A 95 1.93 -6.12 -16.55
C ASN A 95 1.27 -6.32 -17.93
N GLY A 96 1.43 -5.37 -18.86
CA GLY A 96 0.78 -5.42 -20.17
C GLY A 96 -0.75 -5.32 -20.11
N VAL A 97 -1.30 -4.64 -19.09
CA VAL A 97 -2.75 -4.48 -18.89
C VAL A 97 -3.18 -3.04 -19.11
N ASP A 98 -4.36 -2.84 -19.70
CA ASP A 98 -4.96 -1.50 -19.80
C ASP A 98 -5.49 -1.04 -18.42
N PRO A 99 -4.99 0.09 -17.87
CA PRO A 99 -5.42 0.57 -16.57
C PRO A 99 -6.84 1.15 -16.55
N THR A 100 -7.45 1.43 -17.72
CA THR A 100 -8.68 2.22 -17.88
C THR A 100 -9.98 1.41 -17.70
N PRO A 101 -10.16 0.23 -18.33
CA PRO A 101 -11.44 -0.46 -18.33
C PRO A 101 -11.79 -1.04 -16.96
N VAL A 102 -13.08 -0.98 -16.63
CA VAL A 102 -13.66 -1.53 -15.39
C VAL A 102 -14.88 -2.41 -15.68
N SER A 103 -14.83 -3.15 -16.79
CA SER A 103 -15.95 -3.97 -17.30
C SER A 103 -16.55 -4.91 -16.26
N ILE A 104 -15.73 -5.54 -15.43
CA ILE A 104 -16.19 -6.42 -14.34
C ILE A 104 -17.03 -5.67 -13.29
N ILE A 105 -16.70 -4.40 -13.01
CA ILE A 105 -17.44 -3.54 -12.08
C ILE A 105 -18.79 -3.17 -12.69
N THR A 106 -18.82 -2.84 -13.99
CA THR A 106 -20.08 -2.59 -14.71
C THR A 106 -20.99 -3.82 -14.67
N LYS A 107 -20.44 -5.01 -14.92
CA LYS A 107 -21.19 -6.27 -14.80
C LYS A 107 -21.73 -6.49 -13.39
N LEU A 108 -20.90 -6.30 -12.37
CA LEU A 108 -21.31 -6.42 -10.96
C LEU A 108 -22.48 -5.49 -10.63
N LYS A 109 -22.38 -4.21 -11.01
CA LYS A 109 -23.45 -3.22 -10.78
C LYS A 109 -24.76 -3.62 -11.46
N ASN A 110 -24.69 -4.14 -12.69
CA ASN A 110 -25.86 -4.62 -13.41
C ASN A 110 -26.51 -5.82 -12.71
N GLU A 111 -25.73 -6.81 -12.25
CA GLU A 111 -26.30 -7.94 -11.52
C GLU A 111 -26.96 -7.51 -10.20
N MET A 112 -26.34 -6.60 -9.44
CA MET A 112 -26.92 -6.08 -8.20
C MET A 112 -28.24 -5.34 -8.43
N SER A 113 -28.42 -4.68 -9.57
CA SER A 113 -29.67 -3.99 -9.92
C SER A 113 -30.84 -4.92 -10.26
N LYS A 114 -30.58 -6.20 -10.55
CA LYS A 114 -31.64 -7.20 -10.82
C LYS A 114 -32.26 -7.77 -9.54
N SER A 115 -31.63 -7.53 -8.38
CA SER A 115 -32.08 -8.02 -7.08
C SER A 115 -32.94 -7.00 -6.32
N ILE A 116 -33.46 -5.99 -7.03
CA ILE A 116 -34.43 -4.98 -6.56
C ILE A 116 -35.69 -5.16 -7.40
#